data_AF-A0A2E1M0W0-F1
#
_entry.id   AF-A0A2E1M0W0-F1
#
_cell.length_a   1.000
_cell.length_b   1.000
_cell.length_c   1.000
_cell.angle_alpha   90.00
_cell.angle_beta   90.00
_cell.angle_gamma   90.00
#
_symmetry.space_group_name_H-M   'P 1'
#
loop_
_entity.id
_entity.type
_entity.pdbx_description
1 polymer ?
#
loop_
_entity_poly.entity_id
_entity_poly.type
_entity_poly.pdbx_seq_one_letter_code
_entity_poly.pdbx_strand_id
1 'polypeptide(L)'
;MIDPLIVLILSASLALLFFMAARHKMRAPGQFKAQLAAYELVPEFMLPAVAKILPYIERAVVFLILVPFSRPVAAVVAATLLTVYALSMAVNMLRGRADIDCGCGGQPQLLSSWLLLRNGVLVAGCCLLLAPVSERAMTWADGSFLVLMTAVLAMVYLLVEQLVRNQSFSDDRGASHG
;
A
#
# COMPACT_ATOMS: atom_id res chain seq x y z
N MET A 1 12.65 12.19 18.81
CA MET A 1 12.19 10.92 19.43
C MET A 1 10.69 10.84 19.22
N ILE A 2 10.16 9.69 18.81
CA ILE A 2 8.74 9.52 18.46
C ILE A 2 8.03 8.79 19.58
N ASP A 3 6.79 9.19 19.87
CA ASP A 3 5.95 8.53 20.85
C ASP A 3 5.63 7.07 20.44
N PRO A 4 5.75 6.08 21.35
CA PRO A 4 5.50 4.68 21.04
C PRO A 4 4.07 4.40 20.54
N LEU A 5 3.08 5.22 20.93
CA LEU A 5 1.72 5.09 20.42
C LEU A 5 1.65 5.39 18.92
N ILE A 6 2.34 6.44 18.46
CA ILE A 6 2.39 6.81 17.03
C ILE A 6 3.03 5.66 16.22
N VAL A 7 4.11 5.08 16.74
CA VAL A 7 4.79 3.93 16.12
C VAL A 7 3.84 2.75 15.98
N LEU A 8 3.04 2.44 17.01
CA LEU A 8 2.06 1.36 16.96
C LEU A 8 0.91 1.65 15.99
N ILE A 9 0.38 2.88 15.98
CA ILE A 9 -0.68 3.28 15.04
C ILE A 9 -0.18 3.13 13.59
N LEU A 10 1.00 3.68 13.28
CA LEU A 10 1.60 3.56 11.95
C LEU A 10 1.84 2.10 11.55
N SER A 11 2.39 1.30 12.47
CA SER A 11 2.65 -0.12 12.24
C SER A 11 1.35 -0.89 11.98
N ALA A 12 0.29 -0.63 12.76
CA ALA A 12 -1.01 -1.27 12.61
C ALA A 12 -1.71 -0.86 11.30
N SER A 13 -1.69 0.42 10.95
CA SER A 13 -2.24 0.93 9.69
C SER A 13 -1.51 0.35 8.47
N LEU A 14 -0.18 0.32 8.47
CA LEU A 14 0.61 -0.29 7.41
C LEU A 14 0.36 -1.81 7.32
N ALA A 15 0.32 -2.50 8.46
CA ALA A 15 -0.01 -3.93 8.50
C ALA A 15 -1.38 -4.20 7.88
N LEU A 16 -2.39 -3.38 8.20
CA LEU A 16 -3.73 -3.52 7.63
C LEU A 16 -3.73 -3.30 6.11
N LEU A 17 -3.02 -2.28 5.62
CA LEU A 17 -2.90 -1.98 4.20
C LEU A 17 -2.24 -3.14 3.43
N PHE A 18 -1.08 -3.62 3.89
CA PHE A 18 -0.40 -4.75 3.26
C PHE A 18 -1.22 -6.04 3.35
N PHE A 19 -1.95 -6.25 4.45
CA PHE A 19 -2.84 -7.39 4.61
C PHE A 19 -3.98 -7.37 3.58
N MET A 20 -4.63 -6.21 3.38
CA MET A 20 -5.67 -6.05 2.37
C MET A 20 -5.12 -6.29 0.95
N ALA A 21 -3.96 -5.71 0.64
CA ALA A 21 -3.29 -5.88 -0.64
C ALA A 21 -2.95 -7.36 -0.92
N ALA A 22 -2.27 -8.02 0.03
CA ALA A 22 -1.88 -9.43 -0.10
C ALA A 22 -3.11 -10.34 -0.24
N ARG A 23 -4.15 -10.12 0.59
CA ARG A 23 -5.40 -10.90 0.54
C ARG A 23 -6.08 -10.82 -0.81
N HIS A 24 -6.10 -9.64 -1.43
CA HIS A 24 -6.68 -9.47 -2.76
C HIS A 24 -5.89 -10.22 -3.83
N LYS A 25 -4.56 -10.04 -3.85
CA LYS A 25 -3.68 -10.70 -4.84
C LYS A 25 -3.71 -12.22 -4.73
N MET A 26 -3.85 -12.76 -3.52
CA MET A 26 -3.99 -14.21 -3.29
C MET A 26 -5.36 -14.77 -3.70
N ARG A 27 -6.43 -13.95 -3.68
CA ARG A 27 -7.79 -14.40 -4.07
C ARG A 27 -7.96 -14.50 -5.58
N ALA A 28 -7.30 -13.64 -6.34
CA ALA A 28 -7.38 -13.60 -7.79
C ALA A 28 -5.98 -13.55 -8.44
N PRO A 29 -5.17 -14.61 -8.28
CA PRO A 29 -3.78 -14.60 -8.76
C PRO A 29 -3.67 -14.46 -10.29
N GLY A 30 -4.67 -14.95 -11.04
CA GLY A 30 -4.74 -14.77 -12.50
C GLY A 30 -4.94 -13.30 -12.90
N GLN A 31 -5.82 -12.57 -12.19
CA GLN A 31 -6.04 -11.14 -12.42
C GLN A 31 -4.78 -10.35 -12.06
N PHE A 32 -4.15 -10.65 -10.93
CA PHE A 32 -2.91 -9.99 -10.52
C PHE A 32 -1.77 -10.24 -11.51
N LYS A 33 -1.63 -11.46 -12.04
CA LYS A 33 -0.65 -11.78 -13.09
C LYS A 33 -0.91 -10.96 -14.36
N ALA A 34 -2.17 -10.83 -14.78
CA ALA A 34 -2.55 -10.04 -15.95
C ALA A 34 -2.26 -8.54 -15.75
N GLN A 35 -2.60 -8.00 -14.56
CA GLN A 35 -2.25 -6.63 -14.18
C GLN A 35 -0.73 -6.42 -14.23
N LEU A 36 0.06 -7.31 -13.64
CA LEU A 36 1.52 -7.21 -13.63
C LEU A 36 2.11 -7.29 -15.06
N ALA A 37 1.51 -8.08 -15.95
CA ALA A 37 1.91 -8.15 -17.36
C ALA A 37 1.66 -6.83 -18.09
N ALA A 38 0.54 -6.16 -17.80
CA ALA A 38 0.17 -4.89 -18.44
C ALA A 38 1.16 -3.76 -18.15
N TYR A 39 1.92 -3.83 -17.05
CA TYR A 39 2.96 -2.84 -16.75
C TYR A 39 4.16 -2.93 -17.72
N GLU A 40 4.38 -4.05 -18.42
CA GLU A 40 5.53 -4.25 -19.34
C GLU A 40 6.90 -3.90 -18.73
N LEU A 41 7.06 -4.14 -17.42
CA LEU A 41 8.31 -3.93 -16.69
C LEU A 41 9.03 -5.23 -16.33
N VAL A 42 8.29 -6.34 -16.25
CA VAL A 42 8.81 -7.65 -15.85
C VAL A 42 8.90 -8.54 -17.08
N PRO A 43 10.04 -9.21 -17.34
CA PRO A 43 10.15 -10.18 -18.44
C PRO A 43 9.13 -11.32 -18.31
N GLU A 44 8.59 -11.80 -19.43
CA GLU A 44 7.54 -12.82 -19.45
C GLU A 44 7.90 -14.10 -18.69
N PHE A 45 9.18 -14.51 -18.74
CA PHE A 45 9.66 -15.71 -18.04
C PHE A 45 9.69 -15.53 -16.50
N MET A 46 9.83 -14.30 -16.00
CA MET A 46 9.82 -13.98 -14.56
C MET A 46 8.42 -13.70 -14.03
N LEU A 47 7.50 -13.28 -14.90
CA LEU A 47 6.14 -12.90 -14.55
C LEU A 47 5.43 -13.89 -13.60
N PRO A 48 5.39 -15.22 -13.84
CA PRO A 48 4.72 -16.14 -12.94
C PRO A 48 5.39 -16.23 -11.56
N ALA A 49 6.73 -16.11 -11.50
CA ALA A 49 7.47 -16.14 -10.26
C ALA A 49 7.20 -14.87 -9.43
N VAL A 50 7.28 -13.69 -10.06
CA VAL A 50 7.02 -12.40 -9.39
C VAL A 50 5.58 -12.31 -8.92
N ALA A 51 4.61 -12.68 -9.78
CA ALA A 51 3.19 -12.68 -9.43
C ALA A 51 2.87 -13.58 -8.23
N LYS A 52 3.62 -14.68 -8.05
CA LYS A 52 3.48 -15.59 -6.91
C LYS A 52 4.20 -15.09 -5.67
N ILE A 53 5.45 -14.63 -5.79
CA ILE A 53 6.31 -14.26 -4.66
C ILE A 53 5.83 -12.96 -4.00
N LEU A 54 5.41 -11.98 -4.79
CA LEU A 54 5.12 -10.63 -4.29
C LEU A 54 4.03 -10.60 -3.21
N PRO A 55 2.87 -11.30 -3.35
CA PRO A 55 1.88 -11.41 -2.27
C PRO A 55 2.41 -12.07 -0.98
N TYR A 56 3.37 -13.00 -1.10
CA TYR A 56 4.01 -13.60 0.09
C TYR A 56 4.92 -12.62 0.80
N ILE A 57 5.66 -11.78 0.07
CA ILE A 57 6.49 -10.71 0.66
C ILE A 57 5.57 -9.70 1.37
N GLU A 58 4.48 -9.26 0.72
CA GLU A 58 3.51 -8.35 1.34
C GLU A 58 2.95 -8.93 2.64
N ARG A 59 2.59 -10.21 2.62
CA ARG A 59 2.11 -10.91 3.83
C ARG A 59 3.20 -11.02 4.90
N ALA A 60 4.46 -11.25 4.53
CA ALA A 60 5.57 -11.29 5.48
C ALA A 60 5.76 -9.94 6.19
N VAL A 61 5.63 -8.82 5.45
CA VAL A 61 5.69 -7.46 6.02
C VAL A 61 4.64 -7.26 7.11
N VAL A 62 3.42 -7.76 6.92
CA VAL A 62 2.34 -7.69 7.94
C VAL A 62 2.78 -8.30 9.27
N PHE A 63 3.44 -9.46 9.25
CA PHE A 63 3.90 -10.10 10.48
C PHE A 63 5.13 -9.42 11.07
N LEU A 64 6.09 -9.05 10.22
CA LEU A 64 7.36 -8.46 10.63
C LEU A 64 7.17 -7.07 11.27
N ILE A 65 6.22 -6.27 10.80
CA ILE A 65 5.99 -4.90 11.29
C ILE A 65 5.29 -4.88 12.65
N LEU A 66 4.58 -5.95 13.03
CA LEU A 66 3.90 -6.03 14.32
C LEU A 66 4.87 -6.38 15.45
N VAL A 67 5.98 -7.07 15.15
CA VAL A 67 6.98 -7.49 16.13
C VAL A 67 8.03 -6.38 16.33
N PRO A 68 8.19 -5.82 17.55
CA PRO A 68 9.09 -4.68 17.81
C PRO A 68 10.52 -4.87 17.30
N PHE A 69 11.07 -6.07 17.47
CA PHE A 69 12.44 -6.38 17.09
C PHE A 69 12.68 -6.38 15.57
N SER A 70 11.71 -6.82 14.77
CA SER A 70 11.84 -6.87 13.30
C SER A 70 11.26 -5.65 12.59
N ARG A 71 10.66 -4.70 13.31
CA ARG A 71 10.05 -3.49 12.74
C ARG A 71 10.97 -2.69 11.82
N PRO A 72 12.24 -2.41 12.16
CA PRO A 72 13.10 -1.63 11.27
C PRO A 72 13.31 -2.32 9.92
N VAL A 73 13.52 -3.64 9.95
CA VAL A 73 13.65 -4.46 8.73
C VAL A 73 12.34 -4.44 7.93
N ALA A 74 11.20 -4.63 8.62
CA ALA A 74 9.89 -4.56 7.99
C ALA A 74 9.62 -3.21 7.32
N ALA A 75 9.99 -2.11 7.97
CA ALA A 75 9.83 -0.75 7.46
C ALA A 75 10.65 -0.51 6.19
N VAL A 76 11.91 -0.98 6.15
CA VAL A 76 12.75 -0.89 4.93
C VAL A 76 12.15 -1.71 3.79
N VAL A 77 11.71 -2.94 4.06
CA VAL A 77 11.09 -3.79 3.03
C VAL A 77 9.78 -3.17 2.53
N ALA A 78 8.93 -2.68 3.44
CA ALA A 78 7.68 -2.00 3.11
C ALA A 78 7.93 -0.74 2.24
N ALA A 79 8.86 0.12 2.65
CA ALA A 79 9.24 1.31 1.90
C ALA A 79 9.76 0.95 0.50
N THR A 80 10.59 -0.10 0.40
CA THR A 80 11.11 -0.58 -0.88
C THR A 80 9.99 -1.06 -1.79
N LEU A 81 9.06 -1.88 -1.29
CA LEU A 81 7.92 -2.35 -2.06
C LEU A 81 7.04 -1.20 -2.56
N LEU A 82 6.69 -0.28 -1.68
CA LEU A 82 5.87 0.89 -2.02
C LEU A 82 6.56 1.79 -3.05
N THR A 83 7.89 1.94 -2.93
CA THR A 83 8.70 2.71 -3.89
C THR A 83 8.73 2.02 -5.25
N VAL A 84 8.97 0.70 -5.30
CA VAL A 84 8.94 -0.07 -6.55
C VAL A 84 7.57 0.02 -7.21
N TYR A 85 6.49 -0.08 -6.45
CA TYR A 85 5.14 0.14 -6.97
C TYR A 85 4.94 1.55 -7.53
N ALA A 86 5.32 2.58 -6.76
CA ALA A 86 5.21 3.98 -7.19
C ALA A 86 6.03 4.26 -8.46
N LEU A 87 7.27 3.77 -8.55
CA LEU A 87 8.11 3.91 -9.74
C LEU A 87 7.51 3.18 -10.94
N SER A 88 6.99 1.97 -10.73
CA SER A 88 6.33 1.19 -11.79
C SER A 88 5.12 1.91 -12.37
N MET A 89 4.33 2.55 -11.50
CA MET A 89 3.20 3.40 -11.90
C MET A 89 3.67 4.66 -12.63
N ALA A 90 4.66 5.37 -12.09
CA ALA A 90 5.18 6.60 -12.67
C ALA A 90 5.75 6.37 -14.08
N VAL A 91 6.51 5.29 -14.29
CA VAL A 91 7.05 4.93 -15.61
C VAL A 91 5.92 4.67 -16.61
N ASN A 92 4.85 3.98 -16.23
CA ASN A 92 3.74 3.71 -17.12
C ASN A 92 2.90 4.96 -17.42
N MET A 93 2.70 5.84 -16.42
CA MET A 93 2.07 7.13 -16.65
C MET A 93 2.89 8.01 -17.62
N LEU A 94 4.21 8.01 -17.51
CA LEU A 94 5.10 8.73 -18.45
C LEU A 94 5.08 8.12 -19.86
N ARG A 95 4.75 6.83 -19.99
CA ARG A 95 4.52 6.16 -21.29
C ARG A 95 3.11 6.40 -21.85
N GLY A 96 2.28 7.20 -21.18
CA GLY A 96 0.89 7.47 -21.58
C GLY A 96 -0.09 6.34 -21.27
N ARG A 97 0.31 5.34 -20.46
CA ARG A 97 -0.48 4.15 -20.13
C ARG A 97 -1.10 4.29 -18.74
N ALA A 98 -1.96 5.28 -18.57
CA ALA A 98 -2.62 5.55 -17.28
C ALA A 98 -3.89 4.70 -17.06
N ASP A 99 -4.37 4.03 -18.09
CA ASP A 99 -5.54 3.15 -18.11
C ASP A 99 -5.31 1.78 -17.41
N ILE A 100 -4.08 1.53 -16.96
CA ILE A 100 -3.70 0.31 -16.25
C ILE A 100 -4.26 0.33 -14.81
N ASP A 101 -4.68 -0.83 -14.33
CA ASP A 101 -5.11 -1.02 -12.95
C ASP A 101 -3.91 -1.06 -11.97
N CYS A 102 -3.98 -0.27 -10.89
CA CYS A 102 -2.97 -0.24 -9.85
C CYS A 102 -2.83 -1.55 -9.04
N GLY A 103 -3.86 -2.40 -9.03
CA GLY A 103 -3.85 -3.72 -8.37
C GLY A 103 -3.66 -3.73 -6.84
N CYS A 104 -3.62 -2.55 -6.20
CA CYS A 104 -3.35 -2.42 -4.76
C CYS A 104 -4.64 -2.36 -3.90
N GLY A 105 -5.76 -1.91 -4.48
CA GLY A 105 -6.96 -1.50 -3.74
C GLY A 105 -8.11 -2.51 -3.68
N GLY A 106 -7.92 -3.75 -4.13
CA GLY A 106 -8.99 -4.76 -4.08
C GLY A 106 -10.03 -4.67 -5.21
N GLN A 107 -10.02 -3.58 -5.96
CA GLN A 107 -10.94 -3.26 -7.04
C GLN A 107 -10.16 -2.51 -8.14
N PRO A 108 -10.63 -2.55 -9.39
CA PRO A 108 -9.97 -1.84 -10.48
C PRO A 108 -9.88 -0.34 -10.22
N GLN A 109 -8.66 0.19 -10.30
CA GLN A 109 -8.41 1.63 -10.13
C GLN A 109 -7.30 2.06 -11.10
N LEU A 110 -7.61 3.04 -11.96
CA LEU A 110 -6.67 3.55 -12.96
C LEU A 110 -5.47 4.25 -12.32
N LEU A 111 -4.35 4.27 -13.04
CA LEU A 111 -3.15 4.98 -12.58
C LEU A 111 -3.41 6.48 -12.54
N SER A 112 -3.06 7.10 -11.43
CA SER A 112 -3.27 8.52 -11.20
C SER A 112 -2.17 9.09 -10.31
N SER A 113 -1.93 10.39 -10.42
CA SER A 113 -0.96 11.09 -9.57
C SER A 113 -1.31 10.97 -8.07
N TRP A 114 -2.58 10.76 -7.75
CA TRP A 114 -3.02 10.48 -6.38
C TRP A 114 -2.39 9.21 -5.81
N LEU A 115 -2.30 8.13 -6.60
CA LEU A 115 -1.68 6.88 -6.15
C LEU A 115 -0.18 7.06 -5.88
N LEU A 116 0.51 7.90 -6.66
CA LEU A 116 1.91 8.26 -6.42
C LEU A 116 2.05 9.02 -5.10
N LEU A 117 1.21 10.04 -4.87
CA LEU A 117 1.19 10.79 -3.61
C LEU A 117 0.91 9.87 -2.42
N ARG A 118 -0.10 9.01 -2.52
CA ARG A 118 -0.46 8.03 -1.49
C ARG A 118 0.73 7.16 -1.12
N ASN A 119 1.40 6.54 -2.12
CA ASN A 119 2.56 5.71 -1.84
C ASN A 119 3.74 6.52 -1.29
N GLY A 120 3.94 7.76 -1.73
CA GLY A 120 4.94 8.66 -1.16
C GLY A 120 4.71 8.94 0.33
N VAL A 121 3.46 9.21 0.73
CA VAL A 121 3.07 9.39 2.15
C VAL A 121 3.30 8.10 2.94
N LEU A 122 2.95 6.94 2.39
CA LEU A 122 3.16 5.65 3.05
C LEU A 122 4.66 5.33 3.21
N VAL A 123 5.49 5.65 2.21
CA VAL A 123 6.95 5.53 2.30
C VAL A 123 7.49 6.45 3.40
N ALA A 124 7.04 7.70 3.48
CA ALA A 124 7.43 8.60 4.56
C ALA A 124 7.04 8.05 5.94
N GLY A 125 5.85 7.45 6.07
CA GLY A 125 5.41 6.75 7.27
C GLY A 125 6.30 5.54 7.63
N CYS A 126 6.76 4.78 6.63
CA CYS A 126 7.72 3.69 6.84
C CYS A 126 9.07 4.23 7.33
N CYS A 127 9.60 5.31 6.73
CA CYS A 127 10.84 5.94 7.17
C CYS A 127 10.73 6.47 8.61
N LEU A 128 9.55 6.96 9.00
CA LEU A 128 9.30 7.45 10.35
C LEU A 128 9.41 6.33 11.41
N LEU A 129 9.11 5.07 11.05
CA LEU A 129 9.32 3.91 11.94
C LEU A 129 10.79 3.60 12.25
N LEU A 130 11.74 4.17 11.50
CA LEU A 130 13.17 4.01 11.73
C LEU A 130 13.73 5.01 12.76
N ALA A 131 12.94 6.02 13.14
CA ALA A 131 13.40 7.03 14.08
C ALA A 131 13.39 6.50 15.54
N PRO A 132 14.25 7.04 16.42
CA PRO A 132 14.34 6.59 17.80
C PRO A 132 13.03 6.84 18.56
N VAL A 133 12.58 5.80 19.27
CA VAL A 133 11.33 5.80 20.06
C VAL A 133 11.59 6.35 21.46
N SER A 134 10.65 7.11 22.01
CA SER A 134 10.72 7.57 23.39
C SER A 134 10.41 6.45 24.39
N GLU A 135 11.13 6.45 25.52
CA GLU A 135 10.86 5.55 26.65
C GLU A 135 9.68 6.08 27.47
N ARG A 136 8.48 5.96 26.90
CA ARG A 136 7.23 6.28 27.58
C ARG A 136 6.50 4.99 27.95
N ALA A 137 6.07 4.86 29.20
CA ALA A 137 5.26 3.73 29.65
C ALA A 137 3.88 3.74 28.96
N MET A 138 3.48 2.59 28.40
CA MET A 138 2.19 2.42 27.76
C MET A 138 1.10 2.26 28.81
N THR A 139 0.08 3.12 28.75
CA THR A 139 -1.10 3.03 29.61
C THR A 139 -2.22 2.22 28.93
N TRP A 140 -3.22 1.76 29.69
CA TRP A 140 -4.40 1.10 29.13
C TRP A 140 -5.20 2.03 28.19
N ALA A 141 -5.20 3.35 28.49
CA ALA A 141 -5.84 4.36 27.66
C ALA A 141 -5.20 4.42 26.27
N ASP A 142 -3.86 4.32 26.18
CA ASP A 142 -3.13 4.30 24.90
C ASP A 142 -3.58 3.12 24.01
N GLY A 143 -3.92 1.98 24.61
CA GLY A 143 -4.48 0.83 23.88
C GLY A 143 -5.85 1.14 23.24
N SER A 144 -6.72 1.85 23.95
CA SER A 144 -8.02 2.27 23.40
C SER A 144 -7.86 3.30 22.27
N PHE A 145 -6.93 4.25 22.42
CA PHE A 145 -6.59 5.21 21.39
C PHE A 145 -6.00 4.55 20.15
N LEU A 146 -5.11 3.56 20.33
CA LEU A 146 -4.54 2.79 19.23
C LEU A 146 -5.64 2.15 18.36
N VAL A 147 -6.58 1.44 18.98
CA VAL A 147 -7.67 0.76 18.26
C VAL A 147 -8.57 1.77 17.55
N LEU A 148 -9.00 2.83 18.26
CA LEU A 148 -9.90 3.84 17.70
C LEU A 148 -9.24 4.59 16.53
N MET A 149 -8.00 5.07 16.70
CA MET A 149 -7.29 5.80 15.65
C MET A 149 -7.00 4.92 14.45
N THR A 150 -6.58 3.67 14.66
CA THR A 150 -6.34 2.74 13.55
C THR A 150 -7.63 2.48 12.77
N ALA A 151 -8.76 2.31 13.46
CA ALA A 151 -10.07 2.12 12.83
C ALA A 151 -10.52 3.35 12.04
N VAL A 152 -10.36 4.56 12.61
CA VAL A 152 -10.68 5.83 11.93
C VAL A 152 -9.80 6.00 10.70
N LEU A 153 -8.49 5.80 10.80
CA LEU A 153 -7.57 5.89 9.66
C LEU A 153 -7.92 4.88 8.57
N ALA A 154 -8.26 3.65 8.94
CA ALA A 154 -8.71 2.63 7.99
C ALA A 154 -10.02 3.05 7.29
N MET A 155 -10.98 3.60 8.03
CA MET A 155 -12.25 4.08 7.46
C MET A 155 -12.02 5.25 6.50
N VAL A 156 -11.22 6.25 6.91
CA VAL A 156 -10.85 7.39 6.06
C VAL A 156 -10.14 6.90 4.80
N TYR A 157 -9.19 5.98 4.92
CA TYR A 157 -8.49 5.39 3.78
C TYR A 157 -9.47 4.75 2.80
N LEU A 158 -10.40 3.91 3.29
CA LEU A 158 -11.40 3.28 2.44
C LEU A 158 -12.33 4.30 1.78
N LEU A 159 -12.76 5.34 2.49
CA LEU A 159 -13.60 6.40 1.93
C LEU A 159 -12.88 7.18 0.83
N VAL A 160 -11.61 7.53 1.04
CA VAL A 160 -10.79 8.22 0.05
C VAL A 160 -10.60 7.34 -1.18
N GLU A 161 -10.27 6.06 -1.03
CA GLU A 161 -10.15 5.13 -2.15
C GLU A 161 -11.47 4.98 -2.92
N GLN A 162 -12.63 4.99 -2.25
CA GLN A 162 -13.94 4.99 -2.91
C GLN A 162 -14.22 6.28 -3.67
N LEU A 163 -13.85 7.44 -3.10
CA LEU A 163 -14.04 8.74 -3.75
C LEU A 163 -13.20 8.84 -5.03
N VAL A 164 -11.90 8.50 -4.94
CA VAL A 164 -10.98 8.56 -6.07
C VAL A 164 -11.40 7.60 -7.18
N ARG A 165 -11.94 6.43 -6.81
CA ARG A 165 -12.54 5.50 -7.76
C ARG A 165 -13.74 6.10 -8.50
N ASN A 166 -14.66 6.72 -7.76
CA ASN A 166 -15.83 7.33 -8.37
C ASN A 166 -15.46 8.47 -9.32
N GLN A 167 -14.44 9.26 -8.99
CA GLN A 167 -13.93 10.31 -9.87
C GLN A 167 -13.33 9.74 -11.16
N SER A 168 -12.49 8.70 -11.07
CA SER A 168 -11.90 8.08 -12.28
C SER A 168 -12.94 7.54 -13.26
N PHE A 169 -14.06 7.00 -12.77
CA PHE A 169 -15.15 6.55 -13.64
C PHE A 169 -15.94 7.71 -14.28
N SER A 170 -16.02 8.85 -13.60
CA SER A 170 -16.69 10.04 -14.12
C SER A 170 -15.89 10.67 -15.26
N ASP A 171 -14.56 10.77 -15.09
CA ASP A 171 -13.67 11.36 -16.10
C ASP A 171 -13.62 10.53 -17.38
N ASP A 172 -13.59 9.19 -17.26
CA ASP A 172 -13.58 8.27 -18.40
C ASP A 172 -14.85 8.37 -19.26
N ARG A 173 -16.04 8.49 -18.62
CA ARG A 173 -17.30 8.74 -19.36
C ARG A 173 -17.34 10.09 -20.06
N GLY A 174 -16.72 11.11 -19.47
CA GLY A 174 -16.60 12.43 -20.09
C GLY A 174 -15.75 12.39 -21.36
N ALA A 175 -14.68 11.58 -21.37
CA ALA A 175 -13.81 11.41 -22.54
C ALA A 175 -14.45 10.59 -23.67
N SER A 176 -15.36 9.66 -23.38
CA SER A 176 -16.02 8.83 -24.42
C SER A 176 -17.15 9.54 -25.18
N HIS A 177 -17.61 10.70 -24.71
CA HIS A 177 -18.75 11.44 -25.28
C HIS A 177 -18.39 12.80 -25.90
N GLY A 178 -17.10 13.17 -25.93
CA GLY A 178 -16.58 14.37 -26.61
C GLY A 178 -15.85 14.02 -27.90
#